data_AF-A0A9E7EIM6-F1
#
_entry.id   AF-A0A9E7EIM6-F1
#
_cell.length_a   1.000
_cell.length_b   1.000
_cell.length_c   1.000
_cell.angle_alpha   90.00
_cell.angle_beta   90.00
_cell.angle_gamma   90.00
#
_symmetry.space_group_name_H-M   'P 1'
#
loop_
_entity.id
_entity.type
_entity.pdbx_description
1 polymer ?
#
loop_
_entity_poly.entity_id
_entity_poly.type
_entity_poly.pdbx_seq_one_letter_code
_entity_poly.pdbx_strand_id
1 'polypeptide(L)'
;MKRQLYIYIYIYIERERERERERERERERERERLYMHFMSYWLSCNVRRVNCVLKELKHEEACMSKKMELLEASKQKLLGKNLESCSLEELHELEGKIEQGLRDIRVRKASQQQKLHSTLDLSTSYMLTFYKLQFHLLQEQIAQLKEKECSLIEENALMRDEEVLSHSRLVQDTDVDTQLCIGWPGRGRTHDNM
;
A
#
# COMPACT_ATOMS: atom_id res chain seq x y z
N MET A 1 98.55 -40.76 31.11
CA MET A 1 97.79 -41.32 29.97
C MET A 1 96.28 -41.09 30.09
N LYS A 2 95.54 -41.76 31.00
CA LYS A 2 94.05 -41.64 31.06
C LYS A 2 93.51 -40.21 31.31
N ARG A 3 94.16 -39.40 32.17
CA ARG A 3 93.75 -37.99 32.42
C ARG A 3 93.86 -37.08 31.19
N GLN A 4 94.91 -37.24 30.39
CA GLN A 4 95.11 -36.44 29.17
C GLN A 4 94.08 -36.79 28.09
N LEU A 5 93.74 -38.08 27.96
CA LEU A 5 92.69 -38.53 27.05
C LEU A 5 91.32 -37.97 27.42
N TYR A 6 90.98 -37.94 28.72
CA TYR A 6 89.73 -37.33 29.21
C TYR A 6 89.65 -35.83 28.89
N ILE A 7 90.74 -35.09 29.10
CA ILE A 7 90.81 -33.65 28.78
C ILE A 7 90.62 -33.42 27.27
N TYR A 8 91.26 -34.21 26.42
CA TYR A 8 91.10 -34.11 24.96
C TYR A 8 89.66 -34.38 24.51
N ILE A 9 89.04 -35.45 25.02
CA ILE A 9 87.65 -35.80 24.70
C ILE A 9 86.69 -34.71 25.17
N TYR A 10 86.88 -34.16 26.38
CA TYR A 10 86.06 -33.07 26.89
C TYR A 10 86.14 -31.82 26.02
N ILE A 11 87.36 -31.38 25.65
CA ILE A 11 87.57 -30.22 24.78
C ILE A 11 86.95 -30.46 23.39
N TYR A 12 87.08 -31.67 22.84
CA TYR A 12 86.48 -32.02 21.56
C TYR A 12 84.94 -31.91 21.61
N ILE A 13 84.31 -32.50 22.62
CA ILE A 13 82.86 -32.46 22.82
C ILE A 13 82.37 -31.03 23.02
N GLU A 14 83.03 -30.23 23.85
CA GLU A 14 82.64 -28.83 24.05
C GLU A 14 82.80 -28.00 22.78
N ARG A 15 83.85 -28.23 21.99
CA ARG A 15 84.03 -27.59 20.69
C ARG A 15 83.01 -28.04 19.64
N GLU A 16 82.55 -29.29 19.68
CA GLU A 16 81.44 -29.78 18.85
C GLU A 16 80.12 -29.10 19.24
N ARG A 17 79.81 -29.04 20.55
CA ARG A 17 78.62 -28.35 21.07
C ARG A 17 78.60 -26.86 20.72
N GLU A 18 79.76 -26.21 20.74
CA GLU A 18 79.89 -24.81 20.36
C GLU A 18 79.59 -24.57 18.88
N ARG A 19 80.11 -25.43 18.00
CA ARG A 19 79.79 -25.40 16.57
C ARG A 19 78.31 -25.68 16.32
N GLU A 20 77.69 -26.51 17.14
CA GLU A 20 76.26 -26.80 17.06
C GLU A 20 75.39 -25.60 17.46
N ARG A 21 75.73 -24.92 18.56
CA ARG A 21 75.10 -23.64 18.95
C ARG A 21 75.27 -22.56 17.87
N GLU A 22 76.39 -22.56 17.17
CA GLU A 22 76.64 -21.62 16.08
C GLU A 22 75.79 -21.90 14.84
N ARG A 23 75.70 -23.16 14.42
CA ARG A 23 74.77 -23.61 13.37
C ARG A 23 73.32 -23.29 13.73
N GLU A 24 72.95 -23.39 14.99
CA GLU A 24 71.60 -23.02 15.46
C GLU A 24 71.30 -21.53 15.33
N ARG A 25 72.22 -20.68 15.79
CA ARG A 25 72.12 -19.23 15.60
C ARG A 25 72.05 -18.86 14.12
N GLU A 26 72.75 -19.58 13.26
CA GLU A 26 72.69 -19.37 11.82
C GLU A 26 71.32 -19.72 11.22
N ARG A 27 70.77 -20.88 11.57
CA ARG A 27 69.39 -21.28 11.21
C ARG A 27 68.36 -20.26 11.70
N GLU A 28 68.54 -19.72 12.90
CA GLU A 28 67.64 -18.70 13.44
C GLU A 28 67.66 -17.40 12.64
N ARG A 29 68.86 -16.88 12.33
CA ARG A 29 69.01 -15.70 11.46
C ARG A 29 68.43 -15.95 10.07
N GLU A 30 68.55 -17.15 9.53
CA GLU A 30 67.93 -17.52 8.25
C GLU A 30 66.41 -17.46 8.32
N ARG A 31 65.80 -18.01 9.38
CA ARG A 31 64.35 -17.92 9.59
C ARG A 31 63.89 -16.47 9.69
N GLU A 32 64.61 -15.63 10.42
CA GLU A 32 64.31 -14.20 10.52
C GLU A 32 64.42 -13.51 9.18
N ARG A 33 65.47 -13.78 8.39
CA ARG A 33 65.62 -13.24 7.03
C ARG A 33 64.46 -13.66 6.13
N LEU A 34 64.11 -14.94 6.14
CA LEU A 34 62.99 -15.48 5.36
C LEU A 34 61.67 -14.87 5.80
N TYR A 35 61.45 -14.72 7.11
CA TYR A 35 60.25 -14.10 7.66
C TYR A 35 60.13 -12.64 7.23
N MET A 36 61.22 -11.87 7.33
CA MET A 36 61.25 -10.47 6.91
C MET A 36 61.05 -10.32 5.40
N HIS A 37 61.68 -11.19 4.60
CA HIS A 37 61.47 -11.22 3.15
C HIS A 37 60.02 -11.53 2.80
N PHE A 38 59.44 -12.56 3.44
CA PHE A 38 58.05 -12.94 3.26
C PHE A 38 57.10 -11.79 3.63
N MET A 39 57.33 -11.15 4.78
CA MET A 39 56.51 -10.03 5.25
C MET A 39 56.58 -8.83 4.30
N SER A 40 57.78 -8.51 3.80
CA SER A 40 57.98 -7.45 2.81
C SER A 40 57.24 -7.75 1.50
N TYR A 41 57.37 -8.98 0.99
CA TYR A 41 56.67 -9.43 -0.20
C TYR A 41 55.16 -9.39 -0.01
N TRP A 42 54.66 -9.90 1.11
CA TRP A 42 53.24 -9.91 1.45
C TRP A 42 52.67 -8.49 1.51
N LEU A 43 53.36 -7.57 2.20
CA LEU A 43 52.95 -6.17 2.30
C LEU A 43 52.95 -5.49 0.92
N SER A 44 53.98 -5.71 0.12
CA SER A 44 54.07 -5.20 -1.26
C SER A 44 52.91 -5.68 -2.12
N CYS A 45 52.59 -6.97 -2.05
CA CYS A 45 51.46 -7.57 -2.76
C CYS A 45 50.12 -7.00 -2.27
N ASN A 46 49.94 -6.82 -0.96
CA ASN A 46 48.72 -6.27 -0.39
C ASN A 46 48.50 -4.80 -0.81
N VAL A 47 49.53 -3.97 -0.67
CA VAL A 47 49.52 -2.57 -1.11
C VAL A 47 49.24 -2.45 -2.60
N ARG A 48 49.87 -3.30 -3.43
CA ARG A 48 49.59 -3.33 -4.87
C ARG A 48 48.13 -3.66 -5.14
N ARG A 49 47.58 -4.68 -4.47
CA ARG A 49 46.19 -5.12 -4.66
C ARG A 49 45.19 -4.02 -4.27
N VAL A 50 45.39 -3.38 -3.12
CA VAL A 50 44.54 -2.26 -2.68
C VAL A 50 44.63 -1.09 -3.66
N ASN A 51 45.82 -0.75 -4.13
CA ASN A 51 46.00 0.32 -5.12
C ASN A 51 45.33 0.01 -6.46
N CYS A 52 45.34 -1.24 -6.93
CA CYS A 52 44.60 -1.64 -8.13
C CYS A 52 43.11 -1.39 -7.96
N VAL A 53 42.51 -1.91 -6.89
CA VAL A 53 41.07 -1.73 -6.60
C VAL A 53 40.72 -0.24 -6.47
N LEU A 54 41.54 0.54 -5.78
CA LEU A 54 41.29 1.97 -5.61
C LEU A 54 41.38 2.75 -6.94
N LYS A 55 42.26 2.34 -7.86
CA LYS A 55 42.31 2.93 -9.21
C LYS A 55 41.07 2.59 -10.03
N GLU A 56 40.59 1.35 -9.96
CA GLU A 56 39.37 0.90 -10.63
C GLU A 56 38.15 1.69 -10.14
N LEU A 57 37.95 1.76 -8.82
CA LEU A 57 36.84 2.50 -8.23
C LEU A 57 36.87 3.99 -8.59
N LYS A 58 38.05 4.62 -8.62
CA LYS A 58 38.18 6.01 -9.08
C LYS A 58 37.79 6.19 -10.55
N HIS A 59 38.13 5.22 -11.39
CA HIS A 59 37.76 5.26 -12.79
C HIS A 59 36.24 5.06 -12.96
N GLU A 60 35.66 4.10 -12.24
CA GLU A 60 34.21 3.85 -12.22
C GLU A 60 33.44 5.06 -11.72
N GLU A 61 33.88 5.68 -10.62
CA GLU A 61 33.31 6.92 -10.09
C GLU A 61 33.30 8.03 -11.16
N ALA A 62 34.44 8.26 -11.82
CA ALA A 62 34.54 9.26 -12.88
C ALA A 62 33.65 8.93 -14.09
N CYS A 63 33.54 7.65 -14.46
CA CYS A 63 32.67 7.19 -15.55
C CYS A 63 31.19 7.43 -15.21
N MET A 64 30.79 7.05 -14.01
CA MET A 64 29.41 7.20 -13.52
C MET A 64 29.04 8.68 -13.35
N SER A 65 29.96 9.50 -12.85
CA SER A 65 29.79 10.95 -12.75
C SER A 65 29.52 11.58 -14.12
N LYS A 66 30.33 11.27 -15.14
CA LYS A 66 30.09 11.74 -16.52
C LYS A 66 28.73 11.28 -17.07
N LYS A 67 28.33 10.04 -16.79
CA LYS A 67 27.03 9.54 -17.21
C LYS A 67 25.88 10.29 -16.53
N MET A 68 26.01 10.61 -15.25
CA MET A 68 25.03 11.41 -14.52
C MET A 68 24.91 12.82 -15.11
N GLU A 69 26.03 13.47 -15.43
CA GLU A 69 26.04 14.79 -16.06
C GLU A 69 25.31 14.79 -17.41
N LEU A 70 25.58 13.80 -18.27
CA LEU A 70 24.90 13.65 -19.55
C LEU A 70 23.39 13.41 -19.40
N LEU A 71 22.99 12.56 -18.44
CA LEU A 71 21.59 12.29 -18.16
C LEU A 71 20.85 13.53 -17.64
N GLU A 72 21.47 14.28 -16.72
CA GLU A 72 20.85 15.51 -16.21
C GLU A 72 20.77 16.56 -17.32
N ALA A 73 21.81 16.72 -18.15
CA ALA A 73 21.76 17.62 -19.31
C ALA A 73 20.64 17.23 -20.29
N SER A 74 20.52 15.94 -20.63
CA SER A 74 19.44 15.43 -21.48
C SER A 74 18.05 15.67 -20.88
N LYS A 75 17.90 15.49 -19.56
CA LYS A 75 16.65 15.76 -18.84
C LYS A 75 16.30 17.25 -18.87
N GLN A 76 17.26 18.14 -18.65
CA GLN A 76 17.03 19.58 -18.77
C GLN A 76 16.58 19.95 -20.19
N LYS A 77 17.19 19.38 -21.23
CA LYS A 77 16.76 19.56 -22.63
C LYS A 77 15.32 19.11 -22.87
N LEU A 78 14.95 17.91 -22.39
CA LEU A 78 13.56 17.40 -22.48
C LEU A 78 12.55 18.29 -21.73
N LEU A 79 12.99 19.01 -20.70
CA LEU A 79 12.19 19.99 -19.95
C LEU A 79 12.20 21.39 -20.59
N GLY A 80 12.77 21.55 -21.79
CA GLY A 80 12.83 22.82 -22.50
C GLY A 80 13.87 23.81 -21.97
N LYS A 81 14.89 23.34 -21.23
CA LYS A 81 15.96 24.17 -20.65
C LYS A 81 17.28 23.95 -21.36
N ASN A 82 18.16 24.95 -21.33
CA ASN A 82 19.52 24.91 -21.89
C ASN A 82 19.58 24.51 -23.38
N LEU A 83 18.57 24.93 -24.16
CA LEU A 83 18.43 24.60 -25.58
C LEU A 83 19.34 25.43 -26.50
N GLU A 84 19.97 26.48 -25.99
CA GLU A 84 20.87 27.39 -26.75
C GLU A 84 22.04 26.66 -27.43
N SER A 85 22.44 25.50 -26.89
CA SER A 85 23.50 24.65 -27.42
C SER A 85 23.02 23.56 -28.38
N CYS A 86 21.72 23.43 -28.61
CA CYS A 86 21.17 22.38 -29.46
C CYS A 86 21.17 22.81 -30.93
N SER A 87 21.56 21.88 -31.80
CA SER A 87 21.34 21.99 -33.24
C SER A 87 19.86 21.83 -33.59
N LEU A 88 19.50 22.21 -34.82
CA LEU A 88 18.13 22.08 -35.32
C LEU A 88 17.69 20.62 -35.35
N GLU A 89 18.57 19.72 -35.78
CA GLU A 89 18.33 18.28 -35.85
C GLU A 89 18.08 17.69 -34.45
N GLU A 90 18.92 18.04 -33.47
CA GLU A 90 18.72 17.60 -32.08
C GLU A 90 17.40 18.11 -31.50
N LEU A 91 17.01 19.35 -31.82
CA LEU A 91 15.75 19.92 -31.35
C LEU A 91 14.54 19.20 -31.95
N HIS A 92 14.59 18.88 -33.24
CA HIS A 92 13.57 18.10 -33.92
C HIS A 92 13.45 16.67 -33.35
N GLU A 93 14.56 16.01 -33.02
CA GLU A 93 14.53 14.73 -32.32
C GLU A 93 13.90 14.82 -30.93
N LEU A 94 14.21 15.88 -30.17
CA LEU A 94 13.62 16.14 -28.85
C LEU A 94 12.12 16.36 -28.95
N GLU A 95 11.67 17.16 -29.93
CA GLU A 95 10.26 17.37 -30.23
C GLU A 95 9.55 16.03 -30.50
N GLY A 96 10.06 15.22 -31.43
CA GLY A 96 9.48 13.90 -31.73
C GLY A 96 9.38 12.98 -30.51
N LYS A 97 10.40 12.95 -29.64
CA LYS A 97 10.39 12.19 -28.39
C LYS A 97 9.32 12.70 -27.40
N ILE A 98 9.22 14.01 -27.23
CA ILE A 98 8.25 14.64 -26.34
C ILE A 98 6.83 14.40 -26.85
N GLU A 99 6.59 14.63 -28.13
CA GLU A 99 5.29 14.39 -28.75
C GLU A 99 4.83 12.95 -28.59
N GLN A 100 5.70 11.98 -28.87
CA GLN A 100 5.38 10.57 -28.72
C GLN A 100 5.03 10.25 -27.26
N GLY A 101 5.86 10.70 -26.31
CA GLY A 101 5.59 10.53 -24.88
C GLY A 101 4.25 11.14 -24.44
N LEU A 102 3.93 12.34 -24.95
CA LEU A 102 2.66 13.01 -24.66
C LEU A 102 1.46 12.27 -25.26
N ARG A 103 1.57 11.76 -26.50
CA ARG A 103 0.54 10.92 -27.11
C ARG A 103 0.25 9.70 -26.23
N ASP A 104 1.29 8.98 -25.79
CA ASP A 104 1.16 7.80 -24.95
C ASP A 104 0.56 8.11 -23.58
N ILE A 105 0.96 9.23 -22.95
CA ILE A 105 0.38 9.70 -21.69
C ILE A 105 -1.10 10.03 -21.86
N ARG A 106 -1.48 10.76 -22.92
CA ARG A 106 -2.87 11.14 -23.19
C ARG A 106 -3.75 9.92 -23.39
N VAL A 107 -3.30 8.95 -24.19
CA VAL A 107 -4.03 7.69 -24.42
C VAL A 107 -4.26 6.94 -23.11
N ARG A 108 -3.20 6.76 -22.29
CA ARG A 108 -3.33 6.08 -21.00
C ARG A 108 -4.29 6.80 -20.06
N LYS A 109 -4.20 8.13 -19.97
CA LYS A 109 -5.10 8.95 -19.14
C LYS A 109 -6.54 8.83 -19.60
N ALA A 110 -6.79 8.90 -20.90
CA ALA A 110 -8.13 8.74 -21.47
C ALA A 110 -8.71 7.34 -21.19
N SER A 111 -7.91 6.28 -21.35
CA SER A 111 -8.33 4.91 -21.02
C SER A 111 -8.67 4.75 -19.53
N GLN A 112 -7.87 5.32 -18.63
CA GLN A 112 -8.17 5.31 -17.20
C GLN A 112 -9.44 6.09 -16.86
N GLN A 113 -9.63 7.28 -17.44
CA GLN A 113 -10.83 8.09 -17.27
C GLN A 113 -12.08 7.36 -17.79
N GLN A 114 -11.98 6.72 -18.95
CA GLN A 114 -13.08 5.93 -19.53
C GLN A 114 -13.50 4.79 -18.61
N LYS A 115 -12.53 4.03 -18.06
CA LYS A 115 -12.81 2.94 -17.09
C LYS A 115 -13.53 3.45 -15.85
N LEU A 116 -13.11 4.60 -15.32
CA LEU A 116 -13.75 5.21 -14.16
C LEU A 116 -15.20 5.61 -14.48
N HIS A 117 -15.43 6.26 -15.62
CA HIS A 117 -16.76 6.66 -16.06
C HIS A 117 -17.68 5.45 -16.27
N SER A 118 -17.22 4.41 -16.98
CA SER A 118 -18.02 3.20 -17.20
C SER A 118 -18.38 2.50 -15.89
N THR A 119 -17.50 2.53 -14.89
CA THR A 119 -17.76 1.93 -13.57
C THR A 119 -18.83 2.70 -12.81
N LEU A 120 -18.75 4.04 -12.85
CA LEU A 120 -19.73 4.92 -12.22
C LEU A 120 -21.11 4.81 -12.88
N ASP A 121 -21.16 4.76 -14.21
CA ASP A 121 -22.40 4.60 -14.98
C ASP A 121 -23.10 3.29 -14.63
N LEU A 122 -22.33 2.19 -14.55
CA LEU A 122 -22.86 0.88 -14.19
C LEU A 122 -23.46 0.93 -12.78
N SER A 123 -22.73 1.46 -11.80
CA SER A 123 -23.19 1.61 -10.42
C SER A 123 -24.46 2.48 -10.33
N THR A 124 -24.48 3.60 -11.02
CA THR A 124 -25.64 4.53 -11.07
C THR A 124 -26.87 3.85 -11.68
N SER A 125 -26.68 3.07 -12.75
CA SER A 125 -27.74 2.29 -13.39
C SER A 125 -28.32 1.24 -12.44
N TYR A 126 -27.46 0.46 -11.78
CA TYR A 126 -27.90 -0.53 -10.77
C TYR A 126 -28.70 0.11 -9.65
N MET A 127 -28.22 1.21 -9.06
CA MET A 127 -28.94 1.92 -8.00
C MET A 127 -30.30 2.45 -8.51
N LEU A 128 -30.34 3.06 -9.70
CA LEU A 128 -31.57 3.60 -10.26
C LEU A 128 -32.61 2.50 -10.53
N THR A 129 -32.19 1.37 -11.08
CA THR A 129 -33.09 0.22 -11.31
C THR A 129 -33.62 -0.36 -10.00
N PHE A 130 -32.76 -0.48 -8.99
CA PHE A 130 -33.15 -0.92 -7.64
C PHE A 130 -34.22 -0.01 -7.02
N TYR A 131 -34.00 1.31 -7.03
CA TYR A 131 -34.97 2.26 -6.48
C TYR A 131 -36.28 2.26 -7.25
N LYS A 132 -36.24 2.13 -8.59
CA LYS A 132 -37.46 2.00 -9.41
C LYS A 132 -38.29 0.76 -9.04
N LEU A 133 -37.63 -0.39 -8.88
CA LEU A 133 -38.29 -1.64 -8.46
C LEU A 133 -38.92 -1.50 -7.07
N GLN A 134 -38.20 -0.92 -6.11
CA GLN A 134 -38.70 -0.70 -4.76
C GLN A 134 -39.93 0.23 -4.76
N PHE A 135 -39.91 1.28 -5.58
CA PHE A 135 -41.03 2.20 -5.71
C PHE A 135 -42.28 1.51 -6.27
N HIS A 136 -42.13 0.70 -7.33
CA HIS A 136 -43.24 -0.06 -7.89
C HIS A 136 -43.86 -1.03 -6.88
N LEU A 137 -43.03 -1.73 -6.10
CA LEU A 137 -43.52 -2.62 -5.04
C LEU A 137 -44.33 -1.85 -3.98
N LEU A 138 -43.84 -0.68 -3.57
CA LEU A 138 -44.55 0.15 -2.58
C LEU A 138 -45.88 0.67 -3.14
N GLN A 139 -45.91 1.08 -4.42
CA GLN A 139 -47.13 1.50 -5.09
C GLN A 139 -48.18 0.38 -5.12
N GLU A 140 -47.75 -0.85 -5.42
CA GLU A 140 -48.63 -2.02 -5.42
C GLU A 140 -49.19 -2.31 -4.03
N GLN A 141 -48.35 -2.28 -2.99
CA GLN A 141 -48.80 -2.45 -1.60
C GLN A 141 -49.83 -1.40 -1.19
N ILE A 142 -49.63 -0.13 -1.56
CA ILE A 142 -50.59 0.94 -1.29
C ILE A 142 -51.92 0.66 -2.01
N ALA A 143 -51.89 0.20 -3.26
CA ALA A 143 -53.10 -0.13 -4.01
C ALA A 143 -53.88 -1.27 -3.34
N GLN A 144 -53.20 -2.35 -2.93
CA GLN A 144 -53.81 -3.47 -2.22
C GLN A 144 -54.42 -3.05 -0.88
N LEU A 145 -53.76 -2.15 -0.13
CA LEU A 145 -54.29 -1.63 1.12
C LEU A 145 -55.56 -0.79 0.90
N LYS A 146 -55.59 0.04 -0.14
CA LYS A 146 -56.77 0.84 -0.51
C LYS A 146 -57.96 -0.03 -0.90
N GLU A 147 -57.73 -1.11 -1.65
CA GLU A 147 -58.78 -2.06 -2.03
C GLU A 147 -59.38 -2.76 -0.80
N LYS A 148 -58.54 -3.18 0.14
CA LYS A 148 -58.99 -3.75 1.42
C LYS A 148 -59.77 -2.75 2.25
N GLU A 149 -59.33 -1.50 2.30
CA GLU A 149 -60.04 -0.42 3.00
C GLU A 149 -61.44 -0.22 2.41
N CYS A 150 -61.59 -0.17 1.08
CA CYS A 150 -62.89 -0.08 0.41
C CYS A 150 -63.80 -1.27 0.76
N SER A 151 -63.28 -2.49 0.72
CA SER A 151 -64.04 -3.70 1.04
C SER A 151 -64.55 -3.68 2.49
N LEU A 152 -63.70 -3.27 3.44
CA LEU A 152 -64.08 -3.14 4.84
C LEU A 152 -65.11 -2.04 5.08
N ILE A 153 -65.03 -0.92 4.36
CA ILE A 153 -66.01 0.16 4.44
C ILE A 153 -67.38 -0.33 3.96
N GLU A 154 -67.42 -1.08 2.85
CA GLU A 154 -68.64 -1.67 2.30
C GLU A 154 -69.25 -2.69 3.26
N GLU A 155 -68.45 -3.62 3.79
CA GLU A 155 -68.90 -4.60 4.80
C GLU A 155 -69.45 -3.91 6.06
N ASN A 156 -68.75 -2.89 6.57
CA ASN A 156 -69.21 -2.12 7.73
C ASN A 156 -70.51 -1.34 7.44
N ALA A 157 -70.75 -0.89 6.20
CA ALA A 157 -72.00 -0.24 5.82
C ALA A 157 -73.16 -1.25 5.83
N LEU A 158 -72.95 -2.45 5.28
CA LEU A 158 -73.94 -3.53 5.27
C LEU A 158 -74.32 -3.98 6.70
N MET A 159 -73.34 -4.07 7.61
CA MET A 159 -73.59 -4.41 9.01
C MET A 159 -74.44 -3.35 9.74
N ARG A 160 -74.27 -2.06 9.42
CA ARG A 160 -75.13 -0.99 9.98
C ARG A 160 -76.57 -1.10 9.48
N ASP A 161 -76.77 -1.51 8.23
CA ASP A 161 -78.12 -1.69 7.67
C ASP A 161 -78.84 -2.91 8.28
N GLU A 162 -78.12 -4.01 8.60
CA GLU A 162 -78.68 -5.14 9.37
C GLU A 162 -78.99 -4.79 10.84
N GLU A 163 -78.18 -3.96 11.50
CA GLU A 163 -78.49 -3.43 12.83
C GLU A 163 -79.73 -2.52 12.82
N VAL A 164 -79.90 -1.67 11.79
CA VAL A 164 -81.07 -0.79 11.65
C VAL A 164 -82.34 -1.59 11.33
N LEU A 165 -82.25 -2.67 10.55
CA LEU A 165 -83.38 -3.58 10.31
C LEU A 165 -83.76 -4.36 11.59
N SER A 166 -82.78 -4.70 12.42
CA SER A 166 -82.99 -5.37 13.71
C SER A 166 -83.55 -4.42 14.77
N HIS A 167 -83.14 -3.15 14.77
CA HIS A 167 -83.72 -2.09 15.62
C HIS A 167 -85.13 -1.69 15.19
N SER A 168 -85.41 -1.61 13.87
CA SER A 168 -86.76 -1.27 13.38
C SER A 168 -87.80 -2.37 13.65
N ARG A 169 -87.39 -3.62 13.88
CA ARG A 169 -88.28 -4.73 14.24
C ARG A 169 -88.55 -4.86 15.74
N LEU A 170 -87.75 -4.22 16.60
CA LEU A 170 -87.98 -4.17 18.05
C LEU A 170 -88.75 -2.91 18.48
N VAL A 171 -88.80 -1.85 17.67
CA VAL A 171 -89.55 -0.62 17.99
C VAL A 171 -91.09 -0.79 17.89
N GLN A 172 -91.57 -1.93 17.41
CA GLN A 172 -93.02 -2.25 17.46
C GLN A 172 -93.45 -3.05 18.69
N ASP A 173 -92.58 -3.37 19.64
CA ASP A 173 -93.04 -4.01 20.88
C ASP A 173 -92.40 -3.43 22.14
N THR A 174 -93.28 -2.93 23.01
CA THR A 174 -93.08 -2.41 24.37
C THR A 174 -92.38 -1.06 24.53
N ASP A 175 -93.23 -0.03 24.62
CA ASP A 175 -93.00 1.21 25.35
C ASP A 175 -92.73 0.90 26.84
N VAL A 176 -91.45 0.87 27.23
CA VAL A 176 -91.04 0.96 28.64
C VAL A 176 -89.91 1.97 28.74
N ASP A 177 -90.21 3.10 29.39
CA ASP A 177 -89.25 4.13 29.76
C ASP A 177 -88.10 3.53 30.58
N THR A 178 -86.96 3.33 29.94
CA THR A 178 -85.68 3.13 30.62
C THR A 178 -84.76 4.29 30.26
N GLN A 179 -84.58 5.21 31.21
CA GLN A 179 -83.53 6.22 31.10
C GLN A 179 -82.16 5.52 31.17
N LEU A 180 -81.49 5.40 30.02
CA LEU A 180 -80.09 4.98 29.96
C LEU A 180 -79.17 6.19 30.15
N CYS A 181 -78.72 6.40 31.39
CA CYS A 181 -77.71 7.40 31.70
C CYS A 181 -76.32 6.88 31.34
N ILE A 182 -75.78 7.28 30.18
CA ILE A 182 -74.34 7.13 29.90
C ILE A 182 -73.62 8.33 30.54
N GLY A 183 -73.14 8.14 31.77
CA GLY A 183 -72.28 9.11 32.44
C GLY A 183 -70.97 9.30 31.68
N TRP A 184 -70.58 10.56 31.44
CA TRP A 184 -69.23 10.89 30.96
C TRP A 184 -68.22 10.58 32.08
N PRO A 185 -67.12 9.85 31.83
CA PRO A 185 -66.08 9.66 32.82
C PRO A 185 -65.47 11.03 33.13
N GLY A 186 -65.58 11.45 34.39
CA GLY A 186 -65.23 12.79 34.84
C GLY A 186 -63.89 13.30 34.33
N ARG A 187 -63.92 14.46 33.69
CA ARG A 187 -62.75 15.33 33.54
C ARG A 187 -63.08 16.61 34.31
N GLY A 188 -62.46 16.74 35.49
CA GLY A 188 -62.68 17.86 36.40
C GLY A 188 -62.43 19.20 35.71
N ARG A 189 -63.38 20.11 35.84
CA ARG A 189 -63.13 21.53 35.60
C ARG A 189 -62.55 22.11 36.89
N THR A 190 -61.27 22.45 36.84
CA THR A 190 -60.69 23.42 37.75
C THR A 190 -61.46 24.72 37.61
N HIS A 191 -61.91 25.23 38.75
CA HIS A 191 -62.50 26.53 38.94
C HIS A 191 -61.42 27.58 38.62
N ASP A 192 -61.65 28.41 37.62
CA ASP A 192 -61.06 29.74 37.53
C ASP A 192 -62.18 30.68 37.04
N ASN A 193 -62.79 31.38 37.99
CA ASN A 193 -63.54 32.60 37.74
C ASN A 193 -62.93 33.69 38.63
N MET A 194 -62.64 34.80 37.96
CA MET A 194 -62.57 36.15 38.50
C MET A 194 -63.76 36.46 39.43
#